data_AF-A0A5C7X823-F1
#
_entry.id   AF-A0A5C7X823-F1
#
_cell.length_a   1.000
_cell.length_b   1.000
_cell.length_c   1.000
_cell.angle_alpha   90.00
_cell.angle_beta   90.00
_cell.angle_gamma   90.00
#
_symmetry.space_group_name_H-M   'P 1'
#
loop_
_entity.id
_entity.type
_entity.pdbx_description
1 polymer ?
#
loop_
_entity_poly.entity_id
_entity_poly.type
_entity_poly.pdbx_seq_one_letter_code
_entity_poly.pdbx_strand_id
1 'polypeptide(L)'
;MQVSELLASAVKSVTQQTKKHYALTMYDGQALQLQVTDMFNVQVLQQDQPLVCVHFQPLSSLNNIEMQPIYRVASLRTATGEDTQLSAELLACVFAVYQYYTNGSIRPWRFGVK
;
A
#
# COMPACT_ATOMS: atom_id res chain seq x y z
N MET A 1 -2.03 -13.68 17.54
CA MET A 1 -2.91 -13.01 16.57
C MET A 1 -2.41 -13.36 15.19
N GLN A 2 -3.27 -13.87 14.32
CA GLN A 2 -2.84 -14.30 12.99
C GLN A 2 -2.65 -13.06 12.09
N VAL A 3 -1.63 -13.07 11.22
CA VAL A 3 -1.36 -11.96 10.27
C VAL A 3 -2.62 -11.57 9.49
N SER A 4 -3.47 -12.54 9.16
CA SER A 4 -4.75 -12.34 8.48
C SER A 4 -5.71 -11.40 9.22
N GLU A 5 -5.73 -11.40 10.55
CA GLU A 5 -6.61 -10.53 11.36
C GLU A 5 -6.12 -9.08 11.35
N LEU A 6 -4.81 -8.87 11.42
CA LEU A 6 -4.17 -7.55 11.31
C LEU A 6 -4.49 -6.86 9.98
N LEU A 7 -4.43 -7.62 8.88
CA LEU A 7 -4.67 -7.10 7.54
C LEU A 7 -6.14 -6.81 7.27
N ALA A 8 -7.05 -7.41 8.03
CA ALA A 8 -8.49 -7.16 7.96
C ALA A 8 -8.94 -5.95 8.80
N SER A 9 -8.07 -5.43 9.67
CA SER A 9 -8.42 -4.36 10.61
C SER A 9 -8.61 -3.01 9.93
N ALA A 10 -9.43 -2.18 10.58
CA ALA A 10 -9.83 -0.85 10.13
C ALA A 10 -8.80 0.20 10.56
N VAL A 11 -8.50 1.16 9.70
CA VAL A 11 -7.50 2.21 9.97
C VAL A 11 -8.18 3.41 10.62
N LYS A 12 -7.75 3.76 11.84
CA LYS A 12 -8.28 4.90 12.59
C LYS A 12 -7.61 6.21 12.21
N SER A 13 -6.29 6.21 12.08
CA SER A 13 -5.54 7.42 11.72
C SER A 13 -4.22 7.10 11.03
N VAL A 14 -3.78 8.02 10.18
CA VAL A 14 -2.51 7.97 9.46
C VAL A 14 -1.70 9.21 9.81
N THR A 15 -0.46 9.02 10.27
CA THR A 15 0.47 10.11 10.56
C THR A 15 1.70 9.97 9.66
N GLN A 16 2.01 11.02 8.90
CA GLN A 16 3.22 11.07 8.10
C GLN A 16 4.43 11.36 8.99
N GLN A 17 5.44 10.49 8.94
CA GLN A 17 6.73 10.73 9.60
C GLN A 17 7.75 11.29 8.61
N THR A 18 7.79 10.75 7.40
CA THR A 18 8.61 11.24 6.29
C THR A 18 7.86 11.09 4.96
N LYS A 19 8.45 11.50 3.83
CA LYS A 19 7.87 11.24 2.50
C LYS A 19 7.65 9.73 2.23
N LYS A 20 8.45 8.86 2.85
CA LYS A 20 8.43 7.41 2.63
C LYS A 20 7.92 6.59 3.83
N HIS A 21 7.71 7.20 4.99
CA HIS A 21 7.34 6.48 6.22
C HIS A 21 6.10 7.10 6.86
N TYR A 22 5.12 6.26 7.16
CA TYR A 22 3.84 6.64 7.73
C TYR A 22 3.49 5.67 8.86
N ALA A 23 3.01 6.21 9.98
CA ALA A 23 2.48 5.43 11.08
C ALA A 23 0.96 5.33 10.94
N LEU A 24 0.44 4.12 11.12
CA LEU A 24 -0.98 3.81 11.14
C LEU A 24 -1.38 3.43 12.56
N THR A 25 -2.49 4.00 13.03
CA THR A 25 -3.18 3.52 14.22
C THR A 25 -4.45 2.83 13.79
N MET A 26 -4.64 1.60 14.23
CA MET A 26 -5.81 0.76 13.93
C MET A 26 -6.90 0.96 14.99
N TYR A 27 -8.15 0.63 14.68
CA TYR A 27 -9.25 0.76 15.64
C TYR A 27 -9.17 -0.23 16.82
N ASP A 28 -8.52 -1.36 16.62
CA ASP A 28 -8.23 -2.38 17.65
C ASP A 28 -7.07 -1.98 18.59
N GLY A 29 -6.49 -0.78 18.40
CA GLY A 29 -5.38 -0.27 19.19
C GLY A 29 -3.99 -0.71 18.70
N GLN A 30 -3.91 -1.49 17.61
CA GLN A 30 -2.63 -1.87 17.03
C GLN A 30 -1.98 -0.73 16.25
N ALA A 31 -0.66 -0.80 16.15
CA ALA A 31 0.14 0.11 15.36
C ALA A 31 0.76 -0.65 14.18
N LEU A 32 0.51 -0.14 12.98
CA LEU A 32 1.16 -0.57 11.76
C LEU A 32 1.98 0.59 11.18
N GLN A 33 2.83 0.29 10.23
CA GLN A 33 3.59 1.28 9.48
C GLN A 33 3.41 1.02 7.99
N LEU A 34 3.40 2.09 7.20
CA LEU A 34 3.58 2.01 5.76
C LEU A 34 4.94 2.58 5.39
N GLN A 35 5.67 1.84 4.56
CA GLN A 35 6.95 2.26 4.04
C GLN A 35 6.97 2.15 2.53
N VAL A 36 7.28 3.24 1.85
CA VAL A 36 7.63 3.22 0.43
C VAL A 36 9.10 2.79 0.33
N THR A 37 9.36 1.53 0.00
CA THR A 37 10.72 0.97 -0.02
C THR A 37 11.50 1.38 -1.26
N ASP A 38 10.81 1.42 -2.40
CA ASP A 38 11.36 1.86 -3.68
C ASP A 38 10.28 2.54 -4.53
N MET A 39 10.55 2.74 -5.82
CA MET A 39 9.62 3.43 -6.72
C MET A 39 8.28 2.69 -6.90
N PHE A 40 8.24 1.38 -6.72
CA PHE A 40 7.11 0.51 -7.08
C PHE A 40 6.58 -0.34 -5.93
N ASN A 41 7.17 -0.24 -4.74
CA ASN A 41 6.79 -1.08 -3.62
C ASN A 41 6.41 -0.25 -2.39
N VAL A 42 5.28 -0.63 -1.79
CA VAL A 42 4.85 -0.16 -0.47
C VAL A 42 4.71 -1.36 0.44
N GLN A 43 5.42 -1.34 1.57
CA GLN A 43 5.35 -2.36 2.60
C GLN A 43 4.44 -1.92 3.73
N VAL A 44 3.68 -2.87 4.25
CA VAL A 44 3.00 -2.79 5.54
C VAL A 44 3.89 -3.49 6.56
N LEU A 45 4.27 -2.80 7.62
CA LEU A 45 5.12 -3.35 8.68
C LEU A 45 4.39 -3.34 10.03
N GLN A 46 4.76 -4.28 10.89
CA GLN A 46 4.42 -4.29 12.30
C GLN A 46 5.72 -4.42 13.10
N GLN A 47 5.98 -3.47 14.00
CA GLN A 47 7.21 -3.44 14.80
C GLN A 47 8.47 -3.61 13.91
N ASP A 48 8.52 -2.85 12.81
CA ASP A 48 9.59 -2.86 11.80
C ASP A 48 9.78 -4.19 11.05
N GLN A 49 8.88 -5.18 11.24
CA GLN A 49 8.87 -6.42 10.46
C GLN A 49 7.87 -6.31 9.30
N PRO A 50 8.28 -6.62 8.05
CA PRO A 50 7.37 -6.60 6.92
C PRO A 50 6.29 -7.68 7.07
N LEU A 51 5.04 -7.30 6.88
CA LEU A 51 3.89 -8.20 6.84
C LEU A 51 3.45 -8.46 5.41
N VAL A 52 3.30 -7.39 4.63
CA VAL A 52 2.79 -7.40 3.26
C VAL A 52 3.56 -6.41 2.40
N CYS A 53 3.79 -6.77 1.15
CA CYS A 53 4.27 -5.87 0.10
C CYS A 53 3.19 -5.71 -0.98
N VAL A 54 2.86 -4.45 -1.27
CA VAL A 54 2.02 -4.05 -2.40
C VAL A 54 2.92 -3.58 -3.51
N HIS A 55 2.95 -4.34 -4.60
CA HIS A 55 3.74 -4.01 -5.79
C HIS A 55 2.88 -3.26 -6.81
N PHE A 56 3.42 -2.18 -7.35
CA PHE A 56 2.79 -1.32 -8.35
C PHE A 56 3.50 -1.45 -9.70
N GLN A 57 2.72 -1.47 -10.78
CA GLN A 57 3.23 -1.44 -12.14
C GLN A 57 2.81 -0.12 -12.81
N PRO A 58 3.76 0.60 -13.46
CA PRO A 58 3.41 1.77 -14.27
C PRO A 58 2.64 1.35 -15.52
N LEU A 59 1.61 2.12 -15.86
CA LEU A 59 0.80 1.99 -17.06
C LEU A 59 1.03 3.12 -18.07
N SER A 60 1.74 4.17 -17.66
CA SER A 60 2.15 5.29 -18.51
C SER A 60 3.67 5.37 -18.59
N SER A 61 4.18 6.12 -19.57
CA SER A 61 5.59 6.51 -19.59
C SER A 61 5.89 7.38 -18.37
N LEU A 62 6.96 7.03 -17.64
CA LEU A 62 7.45 7.80 -16.50
C LEU A 62 8.34 8.98 -16.92
N ASN A 63 8.73 9.03 -18.20
CA ASN A 63 9.58 10.08 -18.76
C ASN A 63 8.76 11.20 -19.42
N ASN A 64 7.43 11.06 -19.51
CA ASN A 64 6.57 12.09 -20.07
C ASN A 64 6.14 13.07 -18.97
N ILE A 65 6.74 14.25 -18.94
CA ILE A 65 6.46 15.29 -17.95
C ILE A 65 5.07 15.92 -18.09
N GLU A 66 4.44 15.79 -19.25
CA GLU A 66 3.10 16.33 -19.52
C GLU A 66 2.00 15.40 -19.01
N MET A 67 2.34 14.14 -18.74
CA MET A 67 1.39 13.12 -18.30
C MET A 67 1.64 12.75 -16.84
N GLN A 68 0.60 12.90 -16.02
CA GLN A 68 0.64 12.38 -14.66
C GLN A 68 0.86 10.85 -14.70
N PRO A 69 1.83 10.30 -13.93
CA PRO A 69 2.06 8.87 -13.90
C PRO A 69 0.81 8.08 -13.50
N ILE A 70 0.54 7.02 -14.24
CA ILE A 70 -0.59 6.12 -13.98
C ILE A 70 -0.03 4.78 -13.56
N TYR A 71 -0.54 4.24 -12.45
CA TYR A 71 -0.14 2.94 -11.92
C TYR A 71 -1.35 2.02 -11.77
N ARG A 72 -1.06 0.72 -11.66
CA ARG A 72 -1.99 -0.27 -11.10
C ARG A 72 -1.26 -1.05 -10.01
N VAL A 73 -2.02 -1.64 -9.10
CA VAL A 73 -1.48 -2.75 -8.32
C VAL A 73 -1.13 -3.87 -9.29
N ALA A 74 -0.05 -4.59 -9.03
CA ALA A 74 0.38 -5.76 -9.79
C ALA A 74 0.30 -7.03 -8.94
N SER A 75 0.63 -6.94 -7.66
CA SER A 75 0.47 -8.01 -6.69
C SER A 75 0.39 -7.46 -5.26
N LEU A 76 -0.22 -8.26 -4.38
CA LEU A 76 -0.12 -8.11 -2.93
C LEU A 76 0.37 -9.44 -2.38
N ARG A 77 1.52 -9.42 -1.72
CA ARG A 77 2.13 -10.64 -1.17
C ARG A 77 2.54 -10.47 0.28
N THR A 78 2.38 -11.52 1.07
CA THR A 78 2.95 -11.58 2.43
C THR A 78 4.47 -11.56 2.37
N ALA A 79 5.13 -11.38 3.52
CA ALA A 79 6.58 -11.54 3.63
C ALA A 79 7.08 -12.95 3.27
N THR A 80 6.22 -13.97 3.34
CA THR A 80 6.52 -15.34 2.91
C THR A 80 6.32 -15.55 1.40
N GLY A 81 5.81 -14.55 0.67
CA GLY A 81 5.61 -14.58 -0.77
C GLY A 81 4.26 -15.11 -1.23
N GLU A 82 3.34 -15.38 -0.30
CA GLU A 82 1.99 -15.86 -0.59
C GLU A 82 1.07 -14.71 -0.99
N ASP A 83 0.16 -14.94 -1.94
CA ASP A 83 -0.82 -13.93 -2.31
C ASP A 83 -1.78 -13.66 -1.13
N THR A 84 -2.11 -12.39 -0.92
CA THR A 84 -2.93 -11.95 0.21
C THR A 84 -3.86 -10.81 -0.16
N GLN A 85 -4.72 -10.44 0.79
CA GLN A 85 -5.66 -9.32 0.65
C GLN A 85 -5.54 -8.40 1.86
N LEU A 86 -5.75 -7.11 1.61
CA LEU A 86 -5.87 -6.09 2.65
C LEU A 86 -7.33 -5.71 2.82
N SER A 87 -7.70 -5.24 4.01
CA SER A 87 -8.97 -4.54 4.20
C SER A 87 -9.07 -3.37 3.23
N ALA A 88 -10.30 -3.02 2.81
CA ALA A 88 -10.53 -1.94 1.87
C ALA A 88 -9.93 -0.61 2.36
N GLU A 89 -9.97 -0.38 3.68
CA GLU A 89 -9.43 0.82 4.32
C GLU A 89 -7.91 0.85 4.32
N LEU A 90 -7.26 -0.28 4.66
CA LEU A 90 -5.81 -0.38 4.64
C LEU A 90 -5.28 -0.26 3.21
N LEU A 91 -5.96 -0.87 2.24
CA LEU A 91 -5.64 -0.72 0.81
C LEU A 91 -5.79 0.73 0.35
N ALA A 92 -6.86 1.42 0.76
CA ALA A 92 -7.06 2.84 0.45
C ALA A 92 -5.95 3.71 1.04
N CYS A 93 -5.46 3.41 2.25
CA CYS A 93 -4.33 4.11 2.85
C CYS A 93 -3.04 3.88 2.05
N VAL A 94 -2.77 2.64 1.64
CA VAL A 94 -1.63 2.32 0.76
C VAL A 94 -1.71 3.12 -0.54
N PHE A 95 -2.90 3.21 -1.15
CA PHE A 95 -3.11 3.97 -2.38
C PHE A 95 -2.86 5.47 -2.18
N ALA A 96 -3.43 6.06 -1.13
CA ALA A 96 -3.23 7.47 -0.82
C ALA A 96 -1.74 7.81 -0.61
N VAL A 97 -1.02 6.97 0.14
CA VAL A 97 0.44 7.12 0.35
C VAL A 97 1.21 7.05 -0.97
N TYR A 98 0.90 6.06 -1.80
CA TYR A 98 1.63 5.86 -3.06
C TYR A 98 1.33 6.96 -4.09
N GLN A 99 0.08 7.41 -4.20
CA GLN A 99 -0.30 8.55 -5.03
C GLN A 99 0.42 9.83 -4.59
N TYR A 100 0.48 10.09 -3.28
CA TYR A 100 1.22 11.23 -2.73
C TYR A 100 2.72 11.14 -3.01
N TYR A 101 3.32 9.94 -2.84
CA TYR A 101 4.74 9.73 -3.09
C TYR A 101 5.14 9.99 -4.55
N THR A 102 4.34 9.45 -5.48
CA THR A 102 4.60 9.48 -6.92
C THR A 102 4.04 10.72 -7.63
N ASN A 103 3.19 11.50 -6.96
CA ASN A 103 2.32 12.49 -7.61
C ASN A 103 1.50 11.86 -8.76
N GLY A 104 1.15 10.58 -8.62
CA GLY A 104 0.51 9.78 -9.65
C GLY A 104 -0.97 9.48 -9.36
N SER A 105 -1.60 8.79 -10.30
CA SER A 105 -2.92 8.20 -10.13
C SER A 105 -2.84 6.67 -10.13
N ILE A 106 -3.66 6.02 -9.32
CA ILE A 106 -3.79 4.56 -9.33
C ILE A 106 -5.11 4.24 -10.04
N ARG A 107 -5.03 3.47 -11.12
CA ARG A 107 -6.23 2.96 -11.79
C ARG A 107 -6.89 1.93 -10.89
N PRO A 108 -8.23 1.95 -10.76
CA PRO A 108 -8.95 0.94 -10.01
C PRO A 108 -8.54 -0.45 -10.49
N TRP A 109 -8.16 -1.30 -9.53
CA TRP A 109 -7.98 -2.72 -9.79
C TRP A 109 -9.34 -3.26 -10.23
N ARG A 110 -9.52 -3.48 -11.52
CA ARG A 110 -10.64 -4.28 -12.00
C ARG A 110 -10.34 -5.70 -11.57
N PHE A 111 -11.09 -6.24 -10.62
CA PHE A 111 -11.38 -7.66 -10.70
C PHE A 111 -11.86 -7.89 -12.13
N GLY A 112 -11.11 -8.69 -12.90
CA GLY A 112 -11.61 -9.19 -14.16
C GLY A 112 -13.00 -9.76 -13.87
N VAL A 113 -14.01 -9.18 -14.51
CA VAL A 113 -15.35 -9.73 -14.49
C VAL A 113 -15.25 -11.08 -15.19
N LYS A 114 -15.45 -12.12 -14.39
CA LYS A 114 -15.57 -13.55 -14.74
C LYS A 114 -14.29 -14.30 -15.09
#